data_AF-A0AAD9DBW6-F1
#
_entry.id   AF-A0AAD9DBW6-F1
#
_cell.length_a   1.000
_cell.length_b   1.000
_cell.length_c   1.000
_cell.angle_alpha   90.00
_cell.angle_beta   90.00
_cell.angle_gamma   90.00
#
_symmetry.space_group_name_H-M   'P 1'
#
loop_
_entity.id
_entity.type
_entity.pdbx_description
1 polymer ?
#
loop_
_entity_poly.entity_id
_entity_poly.type
_entity_poly.pdbx_seq_one_letter_code
_entity_poly.pdbx_strand_id
1 'polypeptide(L)'
;MRSCGGAVQGVRELSPSLDANEEKIYLNRADGGFVYVDDGSYSFGPEKLDLTDETMVMTSLAFTGSQRGWLTAKLSSEDGMLPQSTVLEMFRPISSVTEQLAVNNLEQDASVPAINWKRIQRVRMPNSSQPWVLARAKWEQQTLPDEASNDDDQSGTGPLMGWSFVETIGSKENELFSDIIIGSESSFCVHMMAICQESAVARSTTRCYDSTGLLKGVAFLEGRVKGELD
;
A
#
# COMPACT_ATOMS: atom_id res chain seq x y z
N MET A 1 29.29 -7.11 -22.75
CA MET A 1 28.11 -6.75 -21.92
C MET A 1 28.21 -7.55 -20.64
N ARG A 2 28.48 -6.91 -19.50
CA ARG A 2 28.50 -7.58 -18.20
C ARG A 2 27.20 -7.20 -17.50
N SER A 3 26.23 -8.12 -17.46
CA SER A 3 25.10 -8.01 -16.53
C SER A 3 25.62 -8.37 -15.15
N CYS A 4 26.12 -7.37 -14.43
CA CYS A 4 26.37 -7.54 -13.01
C CYS A 4 25.01 -7.81 -12.37
N GLY A 5 24.80 -9.05 -11.92
CA GLY A 5 23.74 -9.40 -10.99
C GLY A 5 23.94 -8.60 -9.71
N GLY A 6 23.45 -7.37 -9.72
CA GLY A 6 23.33 -6.55 -8.52
C GLY A 6 22.49 -7.35 -7.56
N ALA A 7 23.10 -7.78 -6.46
CA ALA A 7 22.39 -8.40 -5.35
C ALA A 7 21.13 -7.60 -5.10
N VAL A 8 19.98 -8.27 -5.16
CA VAL A 8 18.69 -7.69 -4.81
C VAL A 8 18.79 -7.34 -3.32
N GLN A 9 19.29 -6.14 -3.01
CA GLN A 9 19.45 -5.69 -1.64
C GLN A 9 18.04 -5.57 -1.05
N GLY A 10 17.77 -6.36 -0.01
CA GLY A 10 16.53 -6.28 0.75
C GLY A 10 16.30 -4.86 1.27
N VAL A 11 15.04 -4.50 1.50
CA VAL A 11 14.72 -3.29 2.24
C VAL A 11 14.87 -3.64 3.72
N ARG A 12 15.76 -2.93 4.42
CA ARG A 12 15.88 -3.02 5.88
C ARG A 12 14.96 -1.94 6.44
N GLU A 13 13.85 -2.37 7.02
CA GLU A 13 12.98 -1.46 7.75
C GLU A 13 13.20 -1.64 9.26
N LEU A 14 12.99 -0.56 10.00
CA LEU A 14 12.96 -0.62 11.46
C LEU A 14 11.64 -1.29 11.88
N SER A 15 11.69 -2.18 12.87
CA SER A 15 10.46 -2.67 13.49
C SER A 15 9.71 -1.46 14.05
N PRO A 16 8.37 -1.38 13.91
CA PRO A 16 7.58 -0.30 14.48
C PRO A 16 7.54 -0.32 16.00
N SER A 17 8.01 -1.39 16.65
CA SER A 17 8.09 -1.41 18.11
C SER A 17 9.11 -0.39 18.60
N LEU A 18 8.76 0.28 19.70
CA LEU A 18 9.64 1.22 20.39
C LEU A 18 10.71 0.49 21.23
N ASP A 19 10.71 -0.85 21.23
CA ASP A 19 11.70 -1.63 21.95
C ASP A 19 12.99 -1.68 21.14
N ALA A 20 14.00 -0.96 21.63
CA ALA A 20 15.35 -0.89 21.05
C ALA A 20 16.07 -2.26 20.91
N ASN A 21 15.47 -3.33 21.46
CA ASN A 21 15.97 -4.70 21.39
C ASN A 21 15.27 -5.57 20.34
N GLU A 22 14.27 -5.07 19.61
CA GLU A 22 13.60 -5.87 18.59
C GLU A 22 14.41 -6.00 17.29
N GLU A 23 14.29 -7.18 16.69
CA GLU A 23 14.93 -7.50 15.42
C GLU A 23 14.39 -6.60 14.30
N LYS A 24 15.32 -6.04 13.51
CA LYS A 24 14.97 -5.30 12.29
C LYS A 24 14.28 -6.24 11.32
N ILE A 25 13.14 -5.82 10.79
CA ILE A 25 12.45 -6.58 9.75
C ILE A 25 13.27 -6.46 8.46
N TYR A 26 13.82 -7.59 8.01
CA TYR A 26 14.49 -7.68 6.72
C TYR A 26 13.48 -8.12 5.66
N LEU A 27 13.04 -7.18 4.83
CA LEU A 27 12.17 -7.49 3.70
C LEU A 27 13.02 -7.88 2.50
N ASN A 28 13.01 -9.16 2.17
CA ASN A 28 13.71 -9.66 1.00
C ASN A 28 12.89 -9.29 -0.25
N ARG A 29 13.45 -8.45 -1.13
CA ARG A 29 12.74 -8.08 -2.38
C ARG A 29 12.63 -9.25 -3.37
N ALA A 30 13.23 -10.40 -3.07
CA ALA A 30 13.03 -11.64 -3.81
C ALA A 30 11.76 -12.40 -3.37
N ASP A 31 11.09 -11.96 -2.31
CA ASP A 31 9.85 -12.58 -1.86
C ASP A 31 8.72 -12.25 -2.83
N GLY A 32 7.93 -13.27 -3.16
CA GLY A 32 6.90 -13.20 -4.21
C GLY A 32 5.82 -12.16 -3.96
N GLY A 33 5.67 -11.56 -2.79
CA GLY A 33 4.68 -10.50 -2.59
C GLY A 33 5.24 -9.08 -2.56
N PHE A 34 6.54 -8.88 -2.76
CA PHE A 34 7.14 -7.55 -2.73
C PHE A 34 6.93 -6.81 -4.05
N VAL A 35 6.33 -5.61 -3.99
CA VAL A 35 6.10 -4.75 -5.15
C VAL A 35 6.59 -3.35 -4.86
N TYR A 36 7.34 -2.75 -5.78
CA TYR A 36 7.97 -1.44 -5.63
C TYR A 36 7.62 -0.50 -6.79
N VAL A 37 7.41 0.77 -6.48
CA VAL A 37 7.16 1.86 -7.44
C VAL A 37 8.35 2.83 -7.44
N ASP A 38 8.65 3.41 -8.60
CA ASP A 38 9.81 4.28 -8.82
C ASP A 38 9.86 5.53 -7.91
N ASP A 39 8.73 5.95 -7.35
CA ASP A 39 8.65 7.05 -6.38
C ASP A 39 9.18 6.68 -4.98
N GLY A 40 9.58 5.42 -4.79
CA GLY A 40 10.10 4.92 -3.52
C GLY A 40 9.06 4.23 -2.65
N SER A 41 7.80 4.19 -3.07
CA SER A 41 6.72 3.43 -2.43
C SER A 41 6.89 1.94 -2.67
N TYR A 42 6.43 1.11 -1.74
CA TYR A 42 6.40 -0.34 -1.92
C TYR A 42 5.31 -0.97 -1.07
N SER A 43 4.92 -2.19 -1.42
CA SER A 43 4.06 -3.05 -0.61
C SER A 43 4.65 -4.43 -0.49
N PHE A 44 4.43 -5.03 0.68
CA PHE A 44 4.85 -6.39 1.02
C PHE A 44 3.66 -7.15 1.61
N GLY A 45 3.63 -8.45 1.38
CA GLY A 45 2.62 -9.36 1.89
C GLY A 45 2.85 -10.76 1.32
N PRO A 46 2.07 -11.76 1.70
CA PRO A 46 2.20 -13.09 1.13
C PRO A 46 1.72 -13.12 -0.32
N GLU A 47 2.31 -14.02 -1.11
CA GLU A 47 1.79 -14.43 -2.41
C GLU A 47 0.53 -15.29 -2.27
N LYS A 48 0.48 -16.11 -1.23
CA LYS A 48 -0.68 -16.92 -0.84
C LYS A 48 -1.04 -16.60 0.61
N LEU A 49 -2.18 -15.96 0.80
CA LEU A 49 -2.75 -15.72 2.12
C LEU A 49 -3.38 -17.03 2.59
N ASP A 50 -2.85 -17.61 3.67
CA ASP A 50 -3.57 -18.64 4.40
C ASP A 50 -4.50 -17.94 5.39
N LEU A 51 -5.80 -18.18 5.25
CA LEU A 51 -6.80 -17.51 6.06
C LEU A 51 -6.84 -18.06 7.48
N THR A 52 -6.32 -19.28 7.69
CA THR A 52 -6.30 -19.90 9.02
C THR A 52 -5.28 -19.27 9.96
N ASP A 53 -4.26 -18.61 9.40
CA ASP A 53 -3.11 -18.11 10.14
C ASP A 53 -3.09 -16.58 10.12
N GLU A 54 -2.69 -15.97 11.25
CA GLU A 54 -2.48 -14.53 11.31
C GLU A 54 -1.38 -14.13 10.32
N THR A 55 -1.74 -13.31 9.34
CA THR A 55 -0.80 -12.87 8.31
C THR A 55 -0.69 -11.35 8.27
N MET A 56 0.54 -10.86 8.20
CA MET A 56 0.83 -9.43 8.10
C MET A 56 1.00 -9.00 6.64
N VAL A 57 0.36 -7.89 6.29
CA VAL A 57 0.55 -7.14 5.06
C VAL A 57 1.11 -5.77 5.43
N MET A 58 1.98 -5.23 4.58
CA MET A 58 2.67 -3.97 4.84
C MET A 58 2.71 -3.09 3.59
N THR A 59 2.77 -1.78 3.78
CA THR A 59 3.07 -0.83 2.70
C THR A 59 3.85 0.37 3.23
N SER A 60 4.71 0.92 2.38
CA SER A 60 5.30 2.24 2.55
C SER A 60 4.88 3.11 1.37
N LEU A 61 4.21 4.22 1.65
CA LEU A 61 3.73 5.19 0.68
C LEU A 61 4.61 6.42 0.77
N ALA A 62 5.34 6.74 -0.29
CA ALA A 62 6.11 7.98 -0.36
C ALA A 62 5.17 9.18 -0.48
N PHE A 63 5.53 10.32 0.09
CA PHE A 63 4.87 11.61 -0.10
C PHE A 63 5.92 12.69 -0.43
N THR A 64 5.47 13.91 -0.68
CA THR A 64 6.33 15.09 -0.85
C THR A 64 7.21 15.32 0.38
N GLY A 65 8.31 16.06 0.23
CA GLY A 65 9.16 16.44 1.37
C GLY A 65 9.89 15.28 2.06
N SER A 66 10.09 14.14 1.38
CA SER A 66 10.67 12.90 1.96
C SER A 66 9.82 12.23 3.05
N GLN A 67 8.57 12.63 3.20
CA GLN A 67 7.61 12.01 4.12
C GLN A 67 7.18 10.63 3.63
N ARG A 68 6.91 9.70 4.55
CA ARG A 68 6.42 8.35 4.22
C ARG A 68 5.33 7.90 5.19
N GLY A 69 4.24 7.37 4.64
CA GLY A 69 3.25 6.63 5.42
C GLY A 69 3.65 5.16 5.45
N TRP A 70 3.82 4.57 6.63
CA TRP A 70 4.05 3.14 6.77
C TRP A 70 2.81 2.50 7.42
N LEU A 71 2.25 1.50 6.77
CA LEU A 71 1.03 0.88 7.23
C LEU A 71 1.23 -0.62 7.30
N THR A 72 0.66 -1.22 8.34
CA THR A 72 0.59 -2.66 8.52
C THR A 72 -0.84 -3.08 8.78
N ALA A 73 -1.25 -4.19 8.18
CA ALA A 73 -2.54 -4.81 8.41
C ALA A 73 -2.31 -6.27 8.79
N LYS A 74 -2.84 -6.66 9.95
CA LYS A 74 -2.94 -8.05 10.39
C LYS A 74 -4.27 -8.61 9.93
N LEU A 75 -4.20 -9.70 9.16
CA LEU A 75 -5.35 -10.40 8.61
C LEU A 75 -5.52 -11.72 9.38
N SER A 76 -6.72 -11.95 9.92
CA SER A 76 -7.12 -13.22 10.54
C SER A 76 -8.55 -13.60 10.11
N SER A 77 -8.85 -14.90 10.01
CA SER A 77 -10.21 -15.34 9.64
C SER A 77 -11.19 -15.46 10.80
N GLU A 78 -10.71 -15.49 12.04
CA GLU A 78 -11.52 -15.90 13.20
C GLU A 78 -12.76 -15.02 13.45
N ASP A 79 -12.75 -13.75 13.01
CA ASP A 79 -13.86 -12.79 13.21
C ASP A 79 -14.55 -12.33 11.90
N GLY A 80 -14.41 -13.10 10.82
CA GLY A 80 -14.61 -12.57 9.47
C GLY A 80 -13.42 -11.68 9.09
N MET A 81 -13.16 -11.44 7.81
CA MET A 81 -11.97 -10.73 7.31
C MET A 81 -11.92 -9.25 7.74
N LEU A 82 -11.79 -8.95 9.02
CA LEU A 82 -11.68 -7.61 9.55
C LEU A 82 -10.20 -7.37 9.88
N PRO A 83 -9.47 -6.60 9.05
CA PRO A 83 -8.06 -6.35 9.30
C PRO A 83 -7.90 -5.54 10.59
N GLN A 84 -7.17 -6.09 11.56
CA GLN A 84 -6.61 -5.26 12.62
C GLN A 84 -5.45 -4.47 12.03
N SER A 85 -5.63 -3.16 11.97
CA SER A 85 -4.78 -2.25 11.23
C SER A 85 -3.91 -1.44 12.18
N THR A 86 -2.61 -1.34 11.91
CA THR A 86 -1.70 -0.47 12.65
C THR A 86 -0.99 0.45 11.65
N VAL A 87 -1.17 1.76 11.85
CA VAL A 87 -0.57 2.81 11.03
C VAL A 87 0.61 3.40 11.80
N LEU A 88 1.77 3.50 11.15
CA LEU A 88 2.93 4.21 11.67
C LEU A 88 3.35 5.30 10.68
N GLU A 89 3.31 6.55 11.12
CA GLU A 89 3.89 7.63 10.34
C GLU A 89 5.43 7.57 10.47
N MET A 90 6.14 7.54 9.33
CA MET A 90 7.60 7.52 9.31
C MET A 90 8.16 8.76 8.61
N PHE A 91 8.88 9.58 9.37
CA PHE A 91 9.65 10.69 8.83
C PHE A 91 11.09 10.25 8.60
N ARG A 92 11.67 10.59 7.43
CA ARG A 92 13.14 10.63 7.34
C ARG A 92 13.59 11.88 8.10
N PRO A 93 14.44 11.76 9.14
CA PRO A 93 14.98 12.94 9.78
C PRO A 93 15.77 13.74 8.75
N ILE A 94 15.25 14.90 8.36
CA ILE A 94 16.04 15.94 7.71
C ILE A 94 17.11 16.31 8.74
N SER A 95 18.39 16.30 8.34
CA SER A 95 19.57 16.14 9.20
C SER A 95 19.82 17.18 10.31
N SER A 96 18.82 17.94 10.76
CA SER A 96 18.92 18.93 11.84
C SER A 96 17.83 18.84 12.91
N VAL A 97 16.82 17.96 12.79
CA VAL A 97 15.74 17.87 13.80
C VAL A 97 15.55 16.43 14.24
N THR A 98 15.89 16.17 15.51
CA THR A 98 15.58 14.93 16.22
C THR A 98 14.09 14.93 16.58
N GLU A 99 13.21 14.76 15.61
CA GLU A 99 11.76 14.67 15.85
C GLU A 99 11.36 13.22 16.13
N GLN A 100 10.54 13.07 17.17
CA GLN A 100 10.06 11.80 17.69
C GLN A 100 9.13 11.11 16.68
N LEU A 101 9.23 9.78 16.59
CA LEU A 101 8.25 8.94 15.91
C LEU A 101 6.89 9.11 16.61
N ALA A 102 5.97 9.85 16.01
CA ALA A 102 4.60 9.93 16.48
C ALA A 102 3.84 8.70 15.97
N VAL A 103 3.62 7.74 16.87
CA VAL A 103 2.69 6.62 16.61
C VAL A 103 1.28 7.13 16.87
N ASN A 104 0.63 7.66 15.84
CA ASN A 104 -0.80 7.96 15.93
C ASN A 104 -1.57 6.64 15.77
N ASN A 105 -1.91 6.01 16.89
CA ASN A 105 -2.90 4.94 16.94
C ASN A 105 -4.27 5.56 16.66
N LEU A 106 -4.57 5.88 15.39
CA LEU A 106 -5.86 6.40 15.01
C LEU A 106 -6.87 5.25 15.06
N GLU A 107 -7.83 5.35 15.99
CA GLU A 107 -8.90 4.37 16.17
C GLU A 107 -9.78 4.26 14.91
N GLN A 108 -10.28 3.05 14.70
CA GLN A 108 -11.02 2.51 13.54
C GLN A 108 -12.32 3.24 13.13
N ASP A 109 -12.70 4.34 13.78
CA ASP A 109 -14.03 4.96 13.63
C ASP A 109 -14.10 6.11 12.62
N ALA A 110 -12.97 6.58 12.08
CA ALA A 110 -12.97 7.60 11.03
C ALA A 110 -13.38 6.99 9.68
N SER A 111 -14.47 7.50 9.10
CA SER A 111 -14.89 7.09 7.75
C SER A 111 -13.78 7.40 6.74
N VAL A 112 -13.56 6.48 5.81
CA VAL A 112 -12.60 6.66 4.72
C VAL A 112 -13.09 7.83 3.86
N PRO A 113 -12.31 8.91 3.71
CA PRO A 113 -12.74 10.07 2.93
C PRO A 113 -12.89 9.71 1.46
N ALA A 114 -13.81 10.39 0.77
CA ALA A 114 -14.00 10.19 -0.66
C ALA A 114 -12.79 10.75 -1.42
N ILE A 115 -12.21 9.96 -2.34
CA ILE A 115 -11.01 10.34 -3.10
C ILE A 115 -11.34 10.42 -4.59
N ASN A 116 -10.80 11.45 -5.23
CA ASN A 116 -10.71 11.55 -6.68
C ASN A 116 -9.36 11.00 -7.14
N TRP A 117 -9.33 9.73 -7.57
CA TRP A 117 -8.12 9.09 -8.06
C TRP A 117 -7.71 9.71 -9.41
N LYS A 118 -6.43 10.07 -9.53
CA LYS A 118 -5.86 10.66 -10.75
C LYS A 118 -4.91 9.71 -11.45
N ARG A 119 -4.16 8.92 -10.69
CA ARG A 119 -3.17 7.98 -11.21
C ARG A 119 -3.38 6.61 -10.60
N ILE A 120 -3.39 5.62 -11.46
CA ILE A 120 -3.48 4.21 -11.11
C ILE A 120 -2.29 3.51 -11.76
N GLN A 121 -1.42 2.93 -10.96
CA GLN A 121 -0.32 2.08 -11.41
C GLN A 121 -0.56 0.68 -10.92
N ARG A 122 -0.89 -0.23 -11.82
CA ARG A 122 -1.19 -1.61 -11.49
C ARG A 122 -0.17 -2.55 -12.08
N VAL A 123 0.09 -3.62 -11.36
CA VAL A 123 0.88 -4.75 -11.83
C VAL A 123 0.06 -6.02 -11.64
N ARG A 124 0.08 -6.87 -12.66
CA ARG A 124 -0.64 -8.15 -12.67
C ARG A 124 0.33 -9.30 -12.52
N MET A 125 -0.14 -10.34 -11.85
CA MET A 125 0.53 -11.62 -11.90
C MET A 125 0.14 -12.34 -13.20
N PRO A 126 1.09 -12.61 -14.12
CA PRO A 126 0.74 -13.30 -15.37
C PRO A 126 0.37 -14.77 -15.14
N ASN A 127 0.85 -15.38 -14.05
CA ASN A 127 0.55 -16.76 -13.67
C ASN A 127 0.85 -16.95 -12.17
N SER A 128 -0.06 -17.60 -11.44
CA SER A 128 0.08 -17.93 -10.01
C SER A 128 1.21 -18.90 -9.67
N SER A 129 1.88 -19.47 -10.68
CA SER A 129 3.06 -20.33 -10.50
C SER A 129 4.39 -19.63 -10.80
N GLN A 130 4.34 -18.38 -11.28
CA GLN A 130 5.54 -17.59 -11.56
C GLN A 130 5.80 -16.62 -10.41
N PRO A 131 6.98 -16.67 -9.77
CA PRO A 131 7.31 -15.71 -8.72
C PRO A 131 7.29 -14.28 -9.29
N TRP A 132 6.85 -13.31 -8.47
CA TRP A 132 6.88 -11.88 -8.77
C TRP A 132 8.31 -11.34 -8.80
N VAL A 133 9.16 -11.88 -9.68
CA VAL A 133 10.48 -11.31 -9.90
C VAL A 133 10.26 -10.06 -10.75
N LEU A 134 10.41 -8.88 -10.11
CA LEU A 134 10.25 -7.52 -10.65
C LEU A 134 10.74 -7.31 -12.10
N ALA A 135 11.75 -8.07 -12.54
CA ALA A 135 12.23 -8.03 -13.93
C ALA A 135 11.21 -8.47 -15.00
N ARG A 136 10.06 -9.02 -14.61
CA ARG A 136 9.01 -9.50 -15.55
C ARG A 136 7.64 -8.84 -15.37
N ALA A 137 7.46 -8.08 -14.30
CA ALA A 137 6.20 -7.40 -14.03
C ALA A 137 6.02 -6.24 -15.01
N LYS A 138 4.99 -6.30 -15.87
CA LYS A 138 4.61 -5.19 -16.75
C LYS A 138 3.69 -4.27 -15.96
N TRP A 139 4.17 -3.08 -15.65
CA TRP A 139 3.34 -2.03 -15.08
C TRP A 139 2.36 -1.49 -16.13
N GLU A 140 1.11 -1.36 -15.73
CA GLU A 140 0.09 -0.65 -16.48
C GLU A 140 -0.21 0.64 -15.72
N GLN A 141 0.03 1.78 -16.36
CA GLN A 141 -0.27 3.08 -15.80
C GLN A 141 -1.48 3.67 -16.53
N GLN A 142 -2.52 3.98 -15.76
CA GLN A 142 -3.69 4.70 -16.21
C GLN A 142 -3.68 6.08 -15.53
N THR A 143 -3.74 7.13 -16.35
CA THR A 143 -3.93 8.50 -15.88
C THR A 143 -5.36 8.88 -16.21
N LEU A 144 -6.14 9.22 -15.18
CA LEU A 144 -7.52 9.63 -15.33
C LEU A 144 -7.56 11.11 -15.72
N PRO A 145 -8.46 11.53 -16.63
CA PRO A 145 -8.57 12.93 -17.02
C PRO A 145 -8.90 13.78 -15.79
N ASP A 146 -8.08 14.79 -15.56
CA ASP A 146 -8.25 15.71 -14.45
C ASP A 146 -9.32 16.74 -14.85
N GLU A 147 -10.53 16.61 -14.31
CA GLU A 147 -11.60 17.59 -14.57
C GLU A 147 -11.42 18.89 -13.77
N ALA A 148 -10.39 18.99 -12.92
CA ALA A 148 -10.18 20.13 -12.03
C ALA A 148 -8.77 20.72 -12.13
N SER A 149 -8.73 21.91 -12.76
CA SER A 149 -7.83 23.07 -12.56
C SER A 149 -6.33 22.85 -12.27
N ASN A 150 -5.50 23.58 -13.02
CA ASN A 150 -4.06 23.83 -12.85
C ASN A 150 -3.67 24.45 -11.49
N ASP A 151 -3.97 23.79 -10.36
CA ASP A 151 -3.40 24.18 -9.07
C ASP A 151 -2.00 23.58 -8.95
N ASP A 152 -1.07 24.35 -9.52
CA ASP A 152 0.37 24.19 -9.46
C ASP A 152 0.84 24.13 -7.98
N ASP A 153 1.67 23.13 -7.68
CA ASP A 153 2.60 23.10 -6.54
C ASP A 153 2.04 23.26 -5.12
N GLN A 154 0.99 22.51 -4.76
CA GLN A 154 0.74 22.22 -3.34
C GLN A 154 1.69 21.14 -2.83
N SER A 155 2.98 21.49 -2.68
CA SER A 155 4.01 20.65 -2.05
C SER A 155 3.89 20.63 -0.51
N GLY A 156 2.68 20.80 0.02
CA GLY A 156 2.42 20.82 1.45
C GLY A 156 2.95 19.55 2.11
N THR A 157 3.60 19.72 3.25
CA THR A 157 4.01 18.63 4.14
C THR A 157 3.29 18.84 5.45
N GLY A 158 2.69 17.77 5.98
CA GLY A 158 2.18 17.74 7.34
C GLY A 158 1.53 16.38 7.63
N PRO A 159 0.90 16.20 8.80
CA PRO A 159 0.47 14.92 9.33
C PRO A 159 -0.20 13.99 8.32
N LEU A 160 0.25 12.73 8.34
CA LEU A 160 -0.42 11.65 7.62
C LEU A 160 -1.51 11.01 8.48
N MET A 161 -2.68 10.83 7.87
CA MET A 161 -3.70 9.91 8.36
C MET A 161 -3.65 8.62 7.55
N GLY A 162 -3.87 7.47 8.18
CA GLY A 162 -3.83 6.17 7.51
C GLY A 162 -5.05 5.31 7.80
N TRP A 163 -5.39 4.46 6.84
CA TRP A 163 -6.46 3.47 6.93
C TRP A 163 -6.00 2.16 6.33
N SER A 164 -6.50 1.05 6.86
CA SER A 164 -6.55 -0.19 6.09
C SER A 164 -7.84 -0.94 6.32
N PHE A 165 -8.32 -1.56 5.25
CA PHE A 165 -9.60 -2.24 5.22
C PHE A 165 -9.58 -3.35 4.17
N VAL A 166 -10.47 -4.33 4.35
CA VAL A 166 -10.69 -5.40 3.39
C VAL A 166 -12.00 -5.13 2.67
N GLU A 167 -11.95 -5.16 1.35
CA GLU A 167 -13.12 -5.02 0.49
C GLU A 167 -13.39 -6.35 -0.20
N THR A 168 -14.55 -6.95 0.06
CA THR A 168 -15.01 -8.13 -0.68
C THR A 168 -15.54 -7.70 -2.04
N ILE A 169 -15.09 -8.35 -3.10
CA ILE A 169 -15.46 -7.97 -4.46
C ILE A 169 -16.81 -8.58 -4.80
N GLY A 170 -17.87 -7.83 -4.48
CA GLY A 170 -19.23 -8.10 -4.95
C GLY A 170 -19.37 -7.78 -6.44
N SER A 171 -20.23 -8.51 -7.15
CA SER A 171 -20.38 -8.40 -8.60
C SER A 171 -20.68 -6.95 -9.02
N LYS A 172 -19.71 -6.31 -9.69
CA LYS A 172 -19.78 -5.11 -10.55
C LYS A 172 -19.31 -3.75 -10.01
N GLU A 173 -19.04 -3.55 -8.73
CA GLU A 173 -18.68 -2.19 -8.24
C GLU A 173 -17.19 -1.92 -8.12
N ASN A 174 -16.33 -2.94 -8.14
CA ASN A 174 -14.89 -2.74 -8.04
C ASN A 174 -14.21 -2.75 -9.43
N GLU A 175 -14.19 -1.59 -10.09
CA GLU A 175 -13.62 -1.43 -11.43
C GLU A 175 -12.12 -1.73 -11.49
N LEU A 176 -11.38 -1.50 -10.39
CA LEU A 176 -9.91 -1.50 -10.35
C LEU A 176 -9.29 -2.83 -10.81
N PHE A 177 -9.93 -3.94 -10.46
CA PHE A 177 -9.50 -5.31 -10.77
C PHE A 177 -10.57 -6.13 -11.49
N SER A 178 -11.56 -5.46 -12.07
CA SER A 178 -12.67 -6.10 -12.80
C SER A 178 -12.21 -7.04 -13.92
N ASP A 179 -11.03 -6.78 -14.49
CA ASP A 179 -10.41 -7.58 -15.54
C ASP A 179 -9.42 -8.64 -15.03
N ILE A 180 -9.14 -8.67 -13.73
CA ILE A 180 -8.28 -9.68 -13.08
C ILE A 180 -9.13 -10.76 -12.41
N ILE A 181 -10.21 -10.37 -11.73
CA ILE A 181 -11.08 -11.29 -11.01
C ILE A 181 -12.32 -11.54 -11.83
N ILE A 182 -12.26 -12.57 -12.67
CA ILE A 182 -13.39 -12.99 -13.48
C ILE A 182 -14.15 -14.08 -12.70
N GLY A 183 -15.29 -13.71 -12.09
CA GLY A 183 -16.34 -14.66 -11.71
C GLY A 183 -16.17 -15.42 -10.40
N SER A 184 -15.38 -14.94 -9.43
CA SER A 184 -15.33 -15.52 -8.09
C SER A 184 -15.97 -14.59 -7.05
N GLU A 185 -17.07 -15.02 -6.43
CA GLU A 185 -17.82 -14.25 -5.43
C GLU A 185 -17.08 -14.05 -4.09
N SER A 186 -15.90 -14.65 -3.92
CA SER A 186 -15.11 -14.61 -2.68
C SER A 186 -13.70 -14.06 -2.85
N SER A 187 -13.43 -13.34 -3.94
CA SER A 187 -12.21 -12.54 -4.02
C SER A 187 -12.31 -11.29 -3.14
N PHE A 188 -11.17 -10.80 -2.69
CA PHE A 188 -11.11 -9.62 -1.83
C PHE A 188 -9.85 -8.79 -2.11
N CYS A 189 -9.95 -7.51 -1.75
CA CYS A 189 -8.86 -6.57 -1.81
C CYS A 189 -8.46 -6.14 -0.39
N VAL A 190 -7.16 -6.06 -0.14
CA VAL A 190 -6.60 -5.44 1.05
C VAL A 190 -6.12 -4.04 0.66
N HIS A 191 -6.75 -3.01 1.23
CA HIS A 191 -6.43 -1.62 1.00
C HIS A 191 -5.59 -1.09 2.15
N MET A 192 -4.52 -0.36 1.82
CA MET A 192 -3.72 0.41 2.78
C MET A 192 -3.51 1.79 2.20
N MET A 193 -4.08 2.81 2.86
CA MET A 193 -4.19 4.15 2.33
C MET A 193 -3.66 5.16 3.33
N ALA A 194 -2.98 6.19 2.84
CA ALA A 194 -2.61 7.35 3.63
C ALA A 194 -2.98 8.66 2.93
N ILE A 195 -3.25 9.70 3.72
CA ILE A 195 -3.55 11.05 3.25
C ILE A 195 -2.67 12.04 3.99
N CYS A 196 -2.05 12.95 3.25
CA CYS A 196 -1.43 14.15 3.81
C CYS A 196 -2.50 15.24 3.93
N GLN A 197 -2.80 15.67 5.15
CA GLN A 197 -3.91 16.59 5.43
C GLN A 197 -3.72 17.94 4.72
N GLU A 198 -2.50 18.46 4.73
CA GLU A 198 -2.16 19.80 4.21
C GLU A 198 -2.18 19.88 2.69
N SER A 199 -1.74 18.82 2.02
CA SER A 199 -1.73 18.76 0.55
C SER A 199 -3.01 18.16 -0.03
N ALA A 200 -3.87 17.59 0.82
CA ALA A 200 -5.01 16.75 0.46
C ALA A 200 -4.66 15.59 -0.50
N VAL A 201 -3.37 15.23 -0.60
CA VAL A 201 -2.90 14.12 -1.46
C VAL A 201 -3.21 12.82 -0.75
N ALA A 202 -3.89 11.93 -1.47
CA ALA A 202 -4.18 10.57 -1.04
C ALA A 202 -3.33 9.59 -1.84
N ARG A 203 -2.73 8.63 -1.16
CA ARG A 203 -2.00 7.51 -1.76
C ARG A 203 -2.49 6.20 -1.17
N SER A 204 -2.60 5.16 -1.98
CA SER A 204 -3.07 3.86 -1.52
C SER A 204 -2.36 2.73 -2.26
N THR A 205 -2.18 1.63 -1.55
CA THR A 205 -1.83 0.34 -2.14
C THR A 205 -3.00 -0.62 -1.96
N THR A 206 -3.39 -1.29 -3.04
CA THR A 206 -4.41 -2.34 -3.02
C THR A 206 -3.80 -3.66 -3.46
N ARG A 207 -3.90 -4.69 -2.63
CA ARG A 207 -3.51 -6.05 -2.95
C ARG A 207 -4.76 -6.90 -3.20
N CYS A 208 -4.83 -7.49 -4.37
CA CYS A 208 -5.99 -8.23 -4.86
C CYS A 208 -5.74 -9.73 -4.74
N TYR A 209 -6.56 -10.43 -3.95
CA TYR A 209 -6.48 -11.86 -3.72
C TYR A 209 -7.70 -12.58 -4.31
N ASP A 210 -7.49 -13.77 -4.89
CA ASP A 210 -8.60 -14.61 -5.32
C ASP A 210 -9.27 -15.35 -4.15
N SER A 211 -10.32 -16.10 -4.47
CA SER A 211 -11.05 -16.95 -3.52
C SER A 211 -10.20 -18.03 -2.82
N THR A 212 -9.01 -18.31 -3.32
CA THR A 212 -8.06 -19.28 -2.75
C THR A 212 -6.94 -18.60 -1.95
N GLY A 213 -7.02 -17.27 -1.80
CA GLY A 213 -5.99 -16.45 -1.15
C GLY A 213 -4.76 -16.20 -2.01
N LEU A 214 -4.78 -16.50 -3.31
CA LEU A 214 -3.64 -16.22 -4.19
C LEU A 214 -3.66 -14.78 -4.67
N LEU A 215 -2.53 -14.08 -4.53
CA LEU A 215 -2.34 -12.71 -4.99
C LEU A 215 -2.39 -12.66 -6.52
N LYS A 216 -3.28 -11.84 -7.07
CA LYS A 216 -3.46 -11.67 -8.52
C LYS A 216 -2.95 -10.34 -9.04
N GLY A 217 -2.99 -9.31 -8.20
CA GLY A 217 -2.67 -7.95 -8.61
C GLY A 217 -2.27 -7.09 -7.44
N VAL A 218 -1.44 -6.09 -7.72
CA VAL A 218 -1.18 -4.98 -6.80
C VAL A 218 -1.38 -3.68 -7.57
N ALA A 219 -2.07 -2.73 -6.98
CA ALA A 219 -2.25 -1.39 -7.52
C ALA A 219 -1.74 -0.35 -6.53
N PHE A 220 -1.10 0.67 -7.07
CA PHE A 220 -0.75 1.91 -6.38
C PHE A 220 -1.64 3.00 -6.96
N LEU A 221 -2.32 3.71 -6.07
CA LEU A 221 -3.31 4.72 -6.39
C LEU A 221 -2.81 6.05 -5.85
N GLU A 222 -2.96 7.11 -6.63
CA GLU A 222 -2.69 8.48 -6.20
C GLU A 222 -3.86 9.36 -6.64
N GLY A 223 -4.34 10.19 -5.73
CA GLY A 223 -5.50 11.05 -5.92
C GLY A 223 -5.53 12.20 -4.94
N ARG A 224 -6.66 12.89 -4.88
CA ARG A 224 -6.92 13.95 -3.90
C ARG A 224 -8.23 13.71 -3.17
N VAL A 225 -8.29 14.14 -1.92
CA VAL A 225 -9.54 14.13 -1.13
C VAL A 225 -10.60 15.01 -1.81
N LYS A 226 -11.84 14.54 -1.85
CA LYS A 226 -13.01 15.29 -2.34
C LYS A 226 -13.60 16.09 -1.18
N GLY A 227 -13.72 17.41 -1.35
CA GLY A 227 -14.28 18.30 -0.33
C GLY A 227 -13.23 18.82 0.66
N GLU A 228 -13.68 19.58 1.66
CA GLU A 228 -12.85 19.99 2.79
C GLU A 228 -12.73 18.83 3.80
N LEU A 229 -11.56 18.67 4.41
CA LEU A 229 -11.37 17.77 5.55
C LEU A 229 -11.95 18.48 6.78
N ASP A 230 -13.11 18.02 7.26
CA ASP A 230 -13.76 18.52 8.49
C ASP A 230 -12.98 18.17 9.77
#